data_AF-A0A969M9F1-F1
#
_entry.id   AF-A0A969M9F1-F1
#
_cell.length_a   1.000
_cell.length_b   1.000
_cell.length_c   1.000
_cell.angle_alpha   90.00
_cell.angle_beta   90.00
_cell.angle_gamma   90.00
#
_symmetry.space_group_name_H-M   'P 1'
#
loop_
_entity.id
_entity.type
_entity.pdbx_description
1 polymer ?
#
loop_
_entity_poly.entity_id
_entity_poly.type
_entity_poly.pdbx_seq_one_letter_code
_entity_poly.pdbx_strand_id
1 'polypeptide(L)'
;MRVLTSDISRLAAEASSAEVELKGWVHRIRELGGVSFVVLRDRAGTAQLVVEGKVVLTLESVVSAVGLPAPNEKAPGGAELRVRAMEVLAARRRTVPLPTATWEPRASVVATSYGPPIDTTRSRPSFASVGD
;
A
#
# COMPACT_ATOMS: atom_id res chain seq x y z
N MET A 1 16.57 12.16 -17.64
CA MET A 1 16.99 10.77 -17.28
C MET A 1 16.17 10.30 -16.10
N ARG A 2 15.56 9.10 -16.12
CA ARG A 2 14.79 8.60 -14.97
C ARG A 2 15.71 7.93 -13.93
N VAL A 3 15.50 8.25 -12.65
CA VAL A 3 16.29 7.72 -11.52
C VAL A 3 15.39 7.29 -10.36
N LEU A 4 15.95 6.59 -9.36
CA LEU A 4 15.24 6.24 -8.12
C LEU A 4 15.52 7.26 -7.04
N THR A 5 14.66 7.32 -6.00
CA THR A 5 14.85 8.29 -4.91
C THR A 5 16.17 8.08 -4.16
N SER A 6 16.69 6.85 -4.11
CA SER A 6 17.97 6.51 -3.48
C SER A 6 19.18 7.07 -4.22
N ASP A 7 19.06 7.37 -5.51
CA ASP A 7 20.18 7.86 -6.33
C ASP A 7 20.43 9.36 -6.17
N ILE A 8 19.48 10.09 -5.60
CA ILE A 8 19.49 11.56 -5.56
C ILE A 8 20.69 12.11 -4.79
N SER A 9 21.08 11.50 -3.67
CA SER A 9 22.22 11.97 -2.87
C SER A 9 23.55 11.85 -3.63
N ARG A 10 23.75 10.75 -4.34
CA ARG A 10 24.91 10.54 -5.20
C ARG A 10 24.93 11.57 -6.34
N LEU A 11 23.82 11.72 -7.06
CA LEU A 11 23.72 12.63 -8.20
C LEU A 11 23.89 14.10 -7.78
N ALA A 12 23.42 14.47 -6.60
CA ALA A 12 23.63 15.79 -6.02
C ALA A 12 25.12 16.07 -5.71
N ALA A 13 25.91 15.03 -5.39
CA ALA A 13 27.33 15.16 -5.11
C ALA A 13 28.21 15.20 -6.37
N GLU A 14 27.76 14.59 -7.47
CA GLU A 14 28.53 14.45 -8.71
C GLU A 14 28.74 15.77 -9.50
N ALA A 15 28.25 16.92 -9.00
CA ALA A 15 28.27 18.24 -9.65
C ALA A 15 27.65 18.27 -11.07
N SER A 16 27.10 17.16 -11.53
CA SER A 16 26.39 17.04 -12.79
C SER A 16 25.06 17.76 -12.63
N SER A 17 24.94 18.94 -13.25
CA SER A 17 23.68 19.71 -13.33
C SER A 17 22.67 19.06 -14.28
N ALA A 18 22.71 17.73 -14.42
CA ALA A 18 21.83 17.01 -15.31
C ALA A 18 20.43 16.92 -14.69
N GLU A 19 19.44 17.23 -15.51
CA GLU A 19 18.05 17.14 -15.12
C GLU A 19 17.60 15.67 -15.03
N VAL A 20 16.98 15.33 -13.91
CA VAL A 20 16.51 13.97 -13.62
C VAL A 20 15.00 13.94 -13.40
N GLU A 21 14.41 12.79 -13.67
CA GLU A 21 12.99 12.51 -13.50
C GLU A 21 12.81 11.48 -12.38
N LEU A 22 12.00 11.83 -11.37
CA LEU A 22 11.54 10.94 -10.31
C LEU A 22 10.06 10.63 -10.51
N LYS A 23 9.68 9.37 -10.24
CA LYS A 23 8.28 8.94 -10.22
C LYS A 23 7.99 8.20 -8.94
N GLY A 24 6.88 8.53 -8.29
CA GLY A 24 6.53 7.90 -7.02
C GLY A 24 5.22 8.40 -6.44
N TRP A 25 4.99 8.04 -5.18
CA TRP A 25 3.81 8.41 -4.41
C TRP A 25 4.11 9.57 -3.47
N VAL A 26 3.19 10.53 -3.41
CA VAL A 26 3.27 11.64 -2.45
C VAL A 26 3.10 11.12 -1.03
N HIS A 27 4.17 11.11 -0.24
CA HIS A 27 4.15 10.60 1.13
C HIS A 27 3.81 11.68 2.16
N ARG A 28 4.30 12.92 1.95
CA ARG A 28 4.05 14.07 2.83
C ARG A 28 4.11 15.36 2.02
N ILE A 29 3.31 16.34 2.41
CA ILE A 29 3.35 17.70 1.85
C ILE A 29 3.47 18.68 3.01
N ARG A 30 4.37 19.65 2.90
CA ARG A 30 4.51 20.77 3.83
C ARG A 30 4.65 22.06 3.04
N GLU A 31 3.87 23.06 3.37
CA GLU A 31 3.97 24.39 2.76
C GLU A 31 4.58 25.37 3.75
N LEU A 32 5.53 26.19 3.29
CA LEU A 32 6.12 27.26 4.08
C LEU A 32 6.53 28.41 3.17
N GLY A 33 6.02 29.62 3.45
CA GLY A 33 6.50 30.85 2.80
C GLY A 33 6.39 30.87 1.27
N GLY A 34 5.39 30.18 0.69
CA GLY A 34 5.24 30.11 -0.77
C GLY A 34 6.12 29.04 -1.44
N VAL A 35 6.73 28.15 -0.67
CA VAL A 35 7.44 26.96 -1.16
C VAL A 35 6.74 25.71 -0.63
N SER A 36 6.55 24.72 -1.49
CA SER A 36 6.02 23.40 -1.13
C SER A 36 7.14 22.37 -1.07
N PHE A 37 7.28 21.73 0.08
CA PHE A 37 8.16 20.60 0.32
C PHE A 37 7.35 19.32 0.24
N VAL A 38 7.58 18.52 -0.79
CA VAL A 38 6.87 17.26 -1.03
C VAL A 38 7.84 16.11 -0.79
N VAL A 39 7.53 15.21 0.13
CA VAL A 39 8.27 13.96 0.26
C VAL A 39 7.67 12.96 -0.72
N LEU A 40 8.46 12.57 -1.72
CA LEU A 40 8.11 11.54 -2.69
C LEU A 40 8.68 10.20 -2.23
N ARG A 41 7.88 9.14 -2.28
CA ARG A 41 8.28 7.77 -1.96
C ARG A 41 8.28 6.92 -3.22
N ASP A 42 9.29 6.08 -3.39
CA ASP A 42 9.28 4.98 -4.37
C ASP A 42 9.68 3.66 -3.67
N ARG A 43 10.04 2.63 -4.45
CA ARG A 43 10.46 1.33 -3.90
C ARG A 43 11.83 1.33 -3.20
N ALA A 44 12.67 2.32 -3.50
CA ALA A 44 14.04 2.42 -3.01
C ALA A 44 14.14 3.36 -1.80
N GLY A 45 13.16 4.22 -1.58
CA GLY A 45 13.09 5.04 -0.37
C GLY A 45 12.22 6.27 -0.54
N THR A 46 12.72 7.39 -0.03
CA THR A 46 12.06 8.70 -0.12
C THR A 46 13.04 9.78 -0.53
N ALA A 47 12.56 10.78 -1.27
CA ALA A 47 13.30 12.00 -1.60
C ALA A 47 12.44 13.24 -1.33
N GLN A 48 13.09 14.35 -0.97
CA GLN A 48 12.41 15.64 -0.87
C GLN A 48 12.39 16.33 -2.22
N LEU A 49 11.21 16.79 -2.64
CA LEU A 49 10.99 17.68 -3.75
C LEU A 49 10.74 19.09 -3.21
N VAL A 50 11.41 20.08 -3.80
CA VAL A 50 11.19 21.50 -3.51
C VAL A 50 10.52 22.13 -4.72
N VAL A 51 9.30 22.62 -4.53
CA VAL A 51 8.47 23.26 -5.56
C VAL A 51 8.24 24.71 -5.17
N GLU A 52 8.51 25.64 -6.08
CA GLU A 52 8.14 27.04 -5.92
C GLU A 52 6.63 27.22 -6.10
N GLY A 53 5.99 27.91 -5.17
CA GLY A 53 4.53 28.07 -5.12
C GLY A 53 3.84 26.99 -4.29
N LYS A 54 2.50 27.00 -4.34
CA LYS A 54 1.64 25.99 -3.71
C LYS A 54 1.39 24.84 -4.67
N VAL A 55 1.23 23.64 -4.12
CA VAL A 55 0.93 22.44 -4.91
C VAL A 55 -0.47 21.93 -4.61
N VAL A 56 -1.23 21.60 -5.66
CA VAL A 56 -2.54 20.95 -5.53
C VAL A 56 -2.35 19.44 -5.65
N LEU A 57 -1.84 18.83 -4.59
CA LEU A 57 -1.56 17.39 -4.50
C LEU A 57 -2.30 16.77 -3.31
N THR A 58 -2.66 15.49 -3.44
CA THR A 58 -3.16 14.71 -2.30
C THR A 58 -2.16 13.62 -1.93
N LEU A 59 -2.10 13.25 -0.66
CA LEU A 59 -1.30 12.12 -0.21
C LEU A 59 -1.60 10.87 -1.05
N GLU A 60 -0.59 10.08 -1.33
CA GLU A 60 -0.63 8.86 -2.15
C GLU A 60 -1.00 9.09 -3.63
N SER A 61 -1.04 10.34 -4.11
CA SER A 61 -1.07 10.61 -5.56
C SER A 61 0.24 10.16 -6.20
N VAL A 62 0.16 9.62 -7.42
CA VAL A 62 1.33 9.26 -8.23
C VAL A 62 1.72 10.47 -9.07
N VAL A 63 2.97 10.88 -8.97
CA VAL A 63 3.50 12.05 -9.69
C VAL A 63 4.78 11.70 -10.45
N SER A 64 5.01 12.42 -11.54
CA SER A 64 6.31 12.56 -12.19
C SER A 64 6.86 13.94 -11.88
N ALA A 65 8.10 14.02 -11.40
CA ALA A 65 8.77 15.28 -11.08
C ALA A 65 10.12 15.32 -11.79
N VAL A 66 10.34 16.39 -12.55
CA VAL A 66 11.57 16.65 -13.28
C VAL A 66 12.27 17.83 -12.63
N GLY A 67 13.57 17.71 -12.37
CA GLY A 67 14.33 18.76 -11.71
C GLY A 67 15.81 18.48 -11.53
N LEU A 68 16.45 19.34 -10.73
CA LEU A 68 17.88 19.31 -10.46
C LEU A 68 18.16 18.80 -9.05
N PRO A 69 18.96 17.73 -8.88
CA PRO A 69 19.42 17.28 -7.58
C PRO A 69 20.29 18.34 -6.90
N ALA A 70 20.12 18.54 -5.60
CA ALA A 70 20.93 19.46 -4.80
C ALA A 70 21.19 18.88 -3.40
N PRO A 71 22.42 19.02 -2.86
CA PRO A 71 22.73 18.59 -1.50
C PRO A 71 21.98 19.48 -0.49
N ASN A 72 21.37 18.86 0.52
CA ASN A 72 20.71 19.54 1.63
C ASN A 72 20.64 18.62 2.85
N GLU A 73 21.42 18.91 3.90
CA GLU A 73 21.47 18.10 5.14
C GLU A 73 20.14 18.04 5.89
N LYS A 74 19.26 19.03 5.68
CA LYS A 74 17.92 19.07 6.29
C LYS A 74 16.91 18.18 5.56
N ALA A 75 17.22 17.78 4.32
CA ALA A 75 16.35 16.91 3.53
C ALA A 75 16.55 15.43 3.92
N PRO A 76 15.50 14.60 3.89
CA PRO A 76 15.63 13.16 4.00
C PRO A 76 16.64 12.61 2.98
N GLY A 77 17.65 11.88 3.45
CA GLY A 77 18.71 11.36 2.59
C GLY A 77 19.81 12.36 2.23
N GLY A 78 19.83 13.55 2.84
CA GLY A 78 20.90 14.55 2.67
C GLY A 78 20.87 15.30 1.34
N ALA A 79 19.82 15.11 0.53
CA ALA A 79 19.66 15.75 -0.76
C ALA A 79 18.18 15.96 -1.11
N GLU A 80 17.94 16.89 -2.02
CA GLU A 80 16.61 17.26 -2.51
C GLU A 80 16.60 17.39 -4.03
N LEU A 81 15.42 17.36 -4.63
CA LEU A 81 15.19 17.69 -6.03
C LEU A 81 14.50 19.05 -6.12
N ARG A 82 15.18 20.03 -6.76
CA ARG A 82 14.57 21.32 -7.11
C ARG A 82 13.74 21.14 -8.37
N VAL A 83 12.42 21.16 -8.21
CA VAL A 83 11.47 20.80 -9.27
C VAL A 83 11.37 21.92 -10.29
N ARG A 84 11.47 21.56 -11.56
CA ARG A 84 11.24 22.42 -12.73
C ARG A 84 9.88 22.15 -13.37
N ALA A 85 9.49 20.89 -13.45
CA ALA A 85 8.19 20.47 -13.95
C ALA A 85 7.66 19.30 -13.13
N MET A 86 6.33 19.27 -12.95
CA MET A 86 5.66 18.20 -12.22
C MET A 86 4.32 17.87 -12.86
N GLU A 87 4.04 16.58 -12.99
CA GLU A 87 2.82 16.04 -13.56
C GLU A 87 2.17 15.05 -12.60
N VAL A 88 0.85 15.12 -12.44
CA VAL A 88 0.08 14.13 -11.68
C VAL A 88 -0.32 13.01 -12.64
N LEU A 89 0.29 11.84 -12.47
CA LEU A 89 0.01 10.66 -13.29
C LEU A 89 -1.28 9.95 -12.84
N ALA A 90 -1.54 9.94 -11.54
CA ALA A 90 -2.77 9.40 -10.97
C ALA A 90 -3.08 10.07 -9.63
N ALA A 91 -4.30 10.60 -9.50
CA ALA A 91 -4.78 11.09 -8.21
C ALA A 91 -5.14 9.91 -7.29
N ARG A 92 -5.01 10.09 -5.96
CA ARG A 92 -5.48 9.10 -5.00
C ARG A 92 -6.96 8.79 -5.24
N ARG A 93 -7.27 7.52 -5.50
CA ARG A 93 -8.67 7.07 -5.60
C ARG A 93 -9.32 7.19 -4.23
N ARG A 94 -10.48 7.85 -4.15
CA ARG A 94 -11.32 7.78 -2.95
C ARG A 94 -11.78 6.34 -2.78
N THR A 95 -11.42 5.71 -1.66
CA THR A 95 -12.01 4.42 -1.28
C THR A 95 -13.49 4.67 -1.03
N VAL A 96 -14.33 4.19 -1.94
CA VAL A 96 -15.75 3.98 -1.62
C VAL A 96 -15.79 2.81 -0.65
N PRO A 97 -16.60 2.85 0.42
CA PRO A 97 -16.79 1.70 1.28
C PRO A 97 -17.06 0.47 0.41
N LEU A 98 -16.30 -0.60 0.62
CA LEU A 98 -16.67 -1.88 0.03
C LEU A 98 -18.11 -2.15 0.45
N PRO A 99 -19.01 -2.53 -0.47
CA PRO A 99 -20.35 -2.91 -0.07
C PRO A 99 -20.20 -3.98 1.00
N THR A 100 -20.59 -3.66 2.23
CA THR A 100 -20.81 -4.68 3.24
C THR A 100 -21.86 -5.58 2.62
N ALA A 101 -21.46 -6.79 2.24
CA ALA A 101 -22.43 -7.82 1.93
C ALA A 101 -23.30 -7.95 3.18
N THR A 102 -24.48 -7.33 3.16
CA THR A 102 -25.55 -7.71 4.06
C THR A 102 -25.81 -9.16 3.69
N TRP A 103 -25.27 -10.06 4.51
CA TRP A 103 -25.57 -11.47 4.38
C TRP A 103 -27.07 -11.59 4.59
N GLU A 104 -27.82 -11.74 3.52
CA GLU A 104 -29.19 -12.21 3.63
C GLU A 104 -29.10 -13.72 3.78
N PRO A 105 -29.52 -14.32 4.90
CA PRO A 105 -29.57 -15.76 5.00
C PRO A 105 -30.52 -16.28 3.92
N ARG A 106 -29.97 -16.93 2.88
CA ARG A 106 -30.75 -17.79 2.00
C ARG A 106 -31.15 -19.02 2.82
N ALA A 107 -32.30 -18.94 3.45
CA ALA A 107 -32.92 -20.09 4.09
C ALA A 107 -33.29 -21.12 3.01
N SER A 108 -32.45 -22.14 2.83
CA SER A 108 -32.85 -23.56 2.78
C SER A 108 -31.66 -24.41 2.33
N VAL A 109 -30.82 -24.83 3.28
CA VAL A 109 -30.12 -26.11 3.13
C VAL A 109 -31.06 -27.14 3.75
N VAL A 110 -31.76 -27.90 2.89
CA VAL A 110 -32.48 -29.08 3.35
C VAL A 110 -31.42 -30.15 3.63
N ALA A 111 -31.22 -30.46 4.90
CA ALA A 111 -30.40 -31.59 5.30
C ALA A 111 -31.13 -32.89 4.95
N THR A 112 -30.68 -33.59 3.91
CA THR A 112 -31.00 -35.02 3.75
C THR A 112 -30.31 -35.75 4.90
N SER A 113 -31.09 -36.20 5.88
CA SER A 113 -30.63 -37.08 6.96
C SER A 113 -30.19 -38.42 6.38
N TYR A 114 -28.90 -38.74 6.49
CA TYR A 114 -28.40 -40.09 6.23
C TYR A 114 -28.66 -40.99 7.45
N GLY A 115 -29.50 -42.01 7.26
CA GLY A 115 -29.45 -43.33 7.93
C GLY A 115 -29.98 -43.44 9.38
N PRO A 116 -30.71 -44.52 9.72
CA PRO A 116 -31.13 -44.78 11.10
C PRO A 116 -29.93 -45.13 12.01
N PRO A 117 -30.00 -44.89 13.33
CA PRO A 117 -28.94 -45.21 14.27
C PRO A 117 -28.74 -46.73 14.42
N ILE A 118 -27.48 -47.14 14.56
CA ILE A 118 -27.10 -48.51 14.90
C ILE A 118 -27.52 -48.77 16.36
N ASP A 119 -28.46 -49.70 16.57
CA ASP A 119 -28.93 -50.13 17.89
C ASP A 119 -27.91 -51.07 18.54
N THR A 120 -27.26 -50.62 19.62
CA THR A 120 -26.27 -51.40 20.38
C THR A 120 -26.87 -52.14 21.59
N THR A 121 -28.20 -52.25 21.68
CA THR A 121 -28.88 -52.81 22.86
C THR A 121 -29.65 -54.09 22.56
N ARG A 122 -28.96 -55.18 22.21
CA ARG A 122 -29.47 -56.54 22.48
C ARG A 122 -28.42 -57.49 23.05
N SER A 123 -28.57 -57.67 24.36
CA SER A 123 -28.51 -58.91 25.13
C SER A 123 -27.23 -59.74 25.15
N ARG A 124 -26.57 -59.66 26.31
CA ARG A 124 -25.77 -60.73 26.93
C ARG A 124 -26.51 -62.08 26.83
N PRO A 125 -25.84 -63.19 26.45
CA PRO A 125 -26.44 -64.51 26.57
C PRO A 125 -26.57 -64.89 28.06
N SER A 126 -27.77 -65.32 28.45
CA SER A 126 -28.08 -65.89 29.76
C SER A 126 -27.47 -67.28 29.92
N PHE A 127 -26.82 -67.51 31.05
CA PHE A 127 -26.27 -68.79 31.48
C PHE A 127 -27.41 -69.74 31.91
N ALA A 128 -27.40 -71.00 31.48
CA ALA A 128 -28.12 -72.09 32.12
C ALA A 128 -27.35 -73.41 31.92
N SER A 129 -27.26 -74.15 33.01
CA SER A 129 -26.35 -75.26 33.27
C SER A 129 -26.92 -76.66 32.92
N VAL A 130 -26.00 -77.64 32.95
CA VAL A 130 -26.14 -79.07 33.30
C VAL A 130 -26.38 -80.09 32.17
N GLY A 131 -25.49 -81.10 32.12
CA GLY A 131 -25.87 -82.47 31.74
C GLY A 131 -24.72 -83.35 31.23
N ASP A 132 -23.97 -83.97 32.14
CA ASP A 132 -23.58 -85.40 32.12
C ASP A 132 -23.21 -85.83 33.54
#